data_AF-A0A7W6IDG7-F1
#
_entry.id   AF-A0A7W6IDG7-F1
#
_cell.length_a   1.000
_cell.length_b   1.000
_cell.length_c   1.000
_cell.angle_alpha   90.00
_cell.angle_beta   90.00
_cell.angle_gamma   90.00
#
_symmetry.space_group_name_H-M   'P 1'
#
loop_
_entity.id
_entity.type
_entity.pdbx_description
1 polymer ?
#
loop_
_entity_poly.entity_id
_entity_poly.type
_entity_poly.pdbx_seq_one_letter_code
_entity_poly.pdbx_strand_id
1 'polypeptide(L)'
;MTATYDFDETVDLLALSRPFERSNGMNMACKVATLPLREAIALVIEDWADDKFRQLSAVIVRRSGPPIRSLDEIKALHARSEAVPAS
;
A
#
# COMPACT_ATOMS: atom_id res chain seq x y z
N MET A 1 0.34 -8.92 -18.30
CA MET A 1 1.51 -9.39 -17.53
C MET A 1 1.11 -9.44 -16.07
N THR A 2 0.85 -10.62 -15.52
CA THR A 2 0.62 -10.80 -14.08
C THR A 2 1.97 -10.76 -13.40
N ALA A 3 2.33 -9.64 -12.77
CA ALA A 3 3.49 -9.65 -11.89
C ALA A 3 3.26 -10.73 -10.82
N THR A 4 4.24 -11.61 -10.64
CA THR A 4 4.27 -12.51 -9.49
C THR A 4 4.69 -11.65 -8.30
N TYR A 5 3.74 -11.38 -7.41
CA TYR A 5 4.02 -10.63 -6.19
C TYR A 5 4.51 -11.63 -5.15
N ASP A 6 5.69 -11.36 -4.61
CA ASP A 6 6.20 -12.05 -3.43
C ASP A 6 5.57 -11.39 -2.20
N PHE A 7 4.72 -12.12 -1.48
CA PHE A 7 3.99 -11.59 -0.34
C PHE A 7 4.87 -11.39 0.90
N ASP A 8 6.05 -12.02 0.93
CA ASP A 8 7.03 -11.88 2.01
C ASP A 8 8.09 -10.82 1.67
N GLU A 9 8.02 -10.21 0.48
CA GLU A 9 8.87 -9.08 0.10
C GLU A 9 8.73 -7.94 1.11
N THR A 10 9.86 -7.49 1.67
CA THR A 10 9.88 -6.29 2.50
C THR A 10 9.66 -5.04 1.65
N VAL A 11 8.57 -4.33 1.91
CA VAL A 11 8.14 -3.14 1.18
C VAL A 11 8.07 -1.92 2.08
N ASP A 12 8.13 -0.74 1.48
CA ASP A 12 7.87 0.52 2.17
C ASP A 12 6.44 0.97 1.89
N LEU A 13 5.64 1.14 2.95
CA LEU A 13 4.31 1.73 2.86
C LEU A 13 4.39 3.23 3.10
N LEU A 14 3.92 4.01 2.12
CA LEU A 14 3.87 5.46 2.17
C LEU A 14 2.42 5.95 2.14
N ALA A 15 2.15 7.06 2.84
CA ALA A 15 0.92 7.83 2.72
C ALA A 15 1.22 9.15 2.01
N LEU A 16 0.56 9.42 0.88
CA LEU A 16 0.59 10.72 0.24
C LEU A 16 -0.32 11.69 1.01
N SER A 17 0.27 12.75 1.57
CA SER A 17 -0.53 13.83 2.16
C SER A 17 -1.34 14.52 1.06
N ARG A 18 -2.67 14.55 1.19
CA ARG A 18 -3.50 15.40 0.31
C ARG A 18 -3.28 16.87 0.66
N PRO A 19 -3.36 17.79 -0.31
CA PRO A 19 -3.13 19.22 -0.11
C PRO A 19 -4.22 19.94 0.73
N PHE A 20 -5.06 19.23 1.48
CA PHE A 20 -6.16 19.86 2.22
C PHE A 20 -5.71 20.54 3.53
N GLU A 21 -4.56 20.16 4.07
CA GLU A 21 -3.97 20.82 5.23
C GLU A 21 -2.50 21.18 4.98
N ARG A 22 -2.20 22.47 5.04
CA ARG A 22 -0.89 23.15 4.94
C ARG A 22 -0.39 23.47 3.53
N SER A 23 -0.60 24.75 3.21
CA SER A 23 0.42 25.70 2.77
C SER A 23 1.74 25.10 2.25
N ASN A 24 2.07 25.45 1.01
CA ASN A 24 3.34 25.23 0.31
C ASN A 24 3.54 23.85 -0.32
N GLY A 25 2.67 23.49 -1.28
CA GLY A 25 3.12 23.10 -2.62
C GLY A 25 4.03 21.88 -2.80
N MET A 26 4.16 20.98 -1.82
CA MET A 26 4.88 19.72 -1.98
C MET A 26 3.99 18.58 -1.50
N ASN A 27 3.57 17.71 -2.44
CA ASN A 27 2.96 16.41 -2.11
C ASN A 27 4.04 15.57 -1.40
N MET A 28 4.17 15.71 -0.08
CA MET A 28 5.09 14.92 0.72
C MET A 28 4.49 13.52 0.90
N ALA A 29 5.22 12.50 0.45
CA ALA A 29 4.94 11.12 0.83
C ALA A 29 5.53 10.88 2.22
N CYS A 30 4.69 10.60 3.22
CA CYS A 30 5.14 10.23 4.54
C CYS A 30 5.34 8.70 4.58
N LYS A 31 6.53 8.25 4.94
CA LYS A 31 6.77 6.83 5.18
C LYS A 31 6.05 6.41 6.46
N VAL A 32 5.12 5.48 6.33
CA VAL A 32 4.34 4.96 7.45
C VAL A 32 5.08 3.82 8.11
N ALA A 33 5.53 2.85 7.32
CA ALA A 33 6.20 1.66 7.85
C ALA A 33 7.01 0.92 6.77
N THR A 34 7.86 0.01 7.24
CA THR A 34 8.59 -0.99 6.42
C THR A 34 8.21 -2.37 6.94
N LEU A 35 7.52 -3.16 6.12
CA LEU A 35 6.95 -4.45 6.52
C LEU A 35 6.75 -5.38 5.31
N PRO A 36 6.44 -6.68 5.51
CA PRO A 36 6.12 -7.58 4.41
C PRO A 36 4.94 -7.09 3.56
N LEU A 37 4.95 -7.40 2.27
CA LEU A 37 3.92 -6.98 1.32
C LEU A 37 2.52 -7.42 1.78
N ARG A 38 2.38 -8.65 2.29
CA ARG A 38 1.12 -9.18 2.85
C ARG A 38 0.56 -8.28 3.94
N GLU A 39 1.39 -7.96 4.93
CA GLU A 39 1.00 -7.12 6.06
C GLU A 39 0.69 -5.68 5.59
N ALA A 40 1.42 -5.16 4.59
CA ALA A 40 1.20 -3.80 4.08
C ALA A 40 -0.15 -3.70 3.36
N ILE A 41 -0.52 -4.74 2.62
CA ILE A 41 -1.82 -4.83 1.97
C ILE A 41 -2.94 -4.94 3.01
N ALA A 42 -2.79 -5.82 4.02
CA ALA A 42 -3.75 -5.96 5.10
C ALA A 42 -3.96 -4.63 5.84
N LEU A 43 -2.88 -3.93 6.20
CA LEU A 43 -2.96 -2.64 6.90
C LEU A 43 -3.70 -1.57 6.06
N VAL A 44 -3.53 -1.56 4.74
CA VAL A 44 -4.26 -0.62 3.86
C VAL A 44 -5.74 -0.99 3.71
N ILE A 45 -6.09 -2.28 3.75
CA ILE A 45 -7.46 -2.75 3.55
C ILE A 45 -8.26 -2.77 4.85
N GLU A 46 -7.67 -3.23 5.94
CA GLU A 46 -8.31 -3.43 7.23
C GLU A 46 -8.27 -2.15 8.07
N ASP A 47 -7.10 -1.55 8.27
CA ASP A 47 -6.94 -0.40 9.16
C ASP A 47 -7.23 0.95 8.48
N TRP A 48 -6.97 1.08 7.17
CA TRP A 48 -7.13 2.36 6.47
C TRP A 48 -8.47 2.54 5.79
N ALA A 49 -9.36 1.54 5.78
CA ALA A 49 -10.66 1.63 5.11
C ALA A 49 -11.66 2.59 5.74
N ASP A 50 -11.57 2.80 7.05
CA ASP A 50 -12.41 3.78 7.73
C ASP A 50 -11.96 5.23 7.50
N ASP A 51 -10.67 5.42 7.26
CA ASP A 51 -10.08 6.72 6.96
C ASP A 51 -10.17 6.99 5.45
N LYS A 52 -11.42 7.15 4.95
CA LYS A 52 -11.79 7.23 3.52
C LYS A 52 -10.99 8.25 2.68
N PHE A 53 -10.25 9.15 3.32
CA PHE A 53 -9.34 10.09 2.66
C PHE A 53 -7.91 9.53 2.42
N ARG A 54 -7.45 8.56 3.20
CA ARG A 54 -6.08 7.99 3.17
C ARG A 54 -5.90 6.79 2.22
N GLN A 55 -6.94 6.01 1.94
CA GLN A 55 -6.85 4.84 1.04
C GLN A 55 -6.37 5.18 -0.37
N LEU A 56 -6.82 6.32 -0.91
CA LEU A 56 -6.43 6.80 -2.25
C LEU A 56 -5.01 7.42 -2.29
N SER A 57 -4.33 7.45 -1.15
CA SER A 57 -2.99 8.01 -0.98
C SER A 57 -1.96 6.95 -0.57
N ALA A 58 -2.36 5.68 -0.39
CA ALA A 58 -1.44 4.61 -0.05
C ALA A 58 -0.55 4.26 -1.26
N VAL A 59 0.75 4.23 -1.03
CA VAL A 59 1.74 3.80 -2.03
C VAL A 59 2.62 2.74 -1.40
N ILE A 60 2.59 1.53 -1.95
CA ILE A 60 3.46 0.44 -1.53
C ILE A 60 4.64 0.39 -2.51
N VAL A 61 5.83 0.74 -2.01
CA VAL A 61 7.06 0.73 -2.79
C VAL A 61 7.74 -0.62 -2.66
N ARG A 62 7.82 -1.31 -3.79
CA ARG A 62 8.47 -2.61 -3.93
C ARG A 62 9.92 -2.42 -4.38
N ARG A 63 10.79 -3.36 -4.02
CA ARG A 63 12.18 -3.40 -4.49
C ARG A 63 12.29 -4.15 -5.81
N SER A 64 11.46 -5.18 -5.96
CA SER A 64 11.47 -6.09 -7.11
C SER A 64 10.71 -5.57 -8.34
N GLY A 65 9.99 -4.45 -8.23
CA GLY A 65 9.11 -3.98 -9.29
C GLY A 65 8.50 -2.61 -9.08
N PRO A 66 7.50 -2.23 -9.91
CA PRO A 66 6.84 -0.94 -9.81
C PRO A 66 6.08 -0.81 -8.49
N PRO A 67 5.92 0.42 -7.98
CA PRO A 67 5.12 0.67 -6.79
C PRO A 67 3.63 0.41 -7.05
N ILE A 68 2.94 -0.15 -6.07
CA ILE A 68 1.49 -0.38 -6.09
C ILE A 68 0.82 0.87 -5.54
N ARG A 69 -0.10 1.45 -6.33
CA ARG A 69 -0.79 2.71 -6.00
C ARG A 69 -2.30 2.65 -6.16
N SER A 70 -2.80 1.62 -6.85
CA SER A 70 -4.23 1.47 -7.12
C SER A 70 -4.89 0.69 -5.99
N LEU A 71 -5.97 1.24 -5.43
CA LEU A 71 -6.77 0.53 -4.43
C LEU A 71 -7.34 -0.78 -4.99
N ASP A 72 -7.74 -0.81 -6.27
CA ASP A 72 -8.23 -2.04 -6.90
C ASP A 72 -7.13 -3.09 -7.03
N GLU A 73 -5.89 -2.67 -7.30
CA GLU A 73 -4.74 -3.56 -7.32
C GLU A 73 -4.44 -4.10 -5.91
N ILE A 74 -4.48 -3.25 -4.88
CA ILE A 74 -4.27 -3.65 -3.48
C ILE A 74 -5.37 -4.63 -3.03
N LYS A 75 -6.64 -4.38 -3.36
CA LYS A 75 -7.76 -5.30 -3.06
C LYS A 75 -7.59 -6.65 -3.75
N ALA A 76 -7.20 -6.65 -5.03
CA ALA A 76 -6.95 -7.89 -5.76
C ALA A 76 -5.80 -8.70 -5.14
N LEU A 77 -4.76 -8.01 -4.64
CA LEU A 77 -3.65 -8.66 -3.93
C LEU A 77 -4.05 -9.18 -2.56
N HIS A 78 -4.91 -8.46 -1.82
CA HIS A 78 -5.45 -8.92 -0.54
C HIS A 78 -6.17 -10.27 -0.68
N ALA A 79 -7.14 -10.32 -1.61
CA ALA A 79 -7.89 -11.54 -1.89
C ALA A 79 -7.00 -12.71 -2.32
N ARG A 80 -5.93 -12.43 -3.09
CA ARG A 80 -4.94 -13.44 -3.48
C ARG A 80 -4.08 -13.88 -2.30
N SER A 81 -3.74 -12.98 -1.39
CA SER A 81 -2.96 -13.29 -0.19
C SER A 81 -3.77 -14.16 0.77
N GLU A 82 -5.07 -13.92 0.93
CA GLU A 82 -5.95 -14.78 1.75
C GLU A 82 -6.09 -16.19 1.16
N ALA A 83 -6.06 -16.31 -0.17
CA ALA A 83 -6.11 -17.61 -0.84
C ALA A 83 -4.79 -18.40 -0.75
N VAL A 84 -3.67 -17.76 -0.36
CA VAL A 84 -2.36 -18.41 -0.17
C VAL A 84 -2.01 -18.38 1.32
N PRO A 85 -2.16 -19.50 2.05
CA PRO A 85 -1.82 -19.53 3.47
C PRO A 85 -0.36 -19.16 3.68
N ALA A 86 -0.08 -18.36 4.71
CA ALA A 86 1.29 -18.09 5.15
C ALA A 86 1.94 -19.45 5.51
N SER A 87 3.10 -19.74 4.91
CA SER A 87 3.83 -20.99 5.11
C SER A 87 4.61 -21.00 6.42
#